data_AF-A0A0M3KIB2-F1
#
_entry.id   AF-A0A0M3KIB2-F1
#
_cell.length_a   1.000
_cell.length_b   1.000
_cell.length_c   1.000
_cell.angle_alpha   90.00
_cell.angle_beta   90.00
_cell.angle_gamma   90.00
#
_symmetry.space_group_name_H-M   'P 1'
#
loop_
_entity.id
_entity.type
_entity.pdbx_description
1 polymer ?
#
loop_
_entity_poly.entity_id
_entity_poly.type
_entity_poly.pdbx_seq_one_letter_code
_entity_poly.pdbx_strand_id
1 'polypeptide(L)'
;MGPYSCGDLYRGKLTKGILNKDVTVAVETFRPETRMDPDSKIKFLRESNQMLALKHKNVIRLYGVCTQKLPILIVREFAPGGSLLDRIRNLEVALSLEDKQRYCRHIAYGMEYLSNERVHFPDLSHISRPL
;
A
#
# COMPACT_ATOMS: atom_id res chain seq x y z
N MET A 1 14.90 -1.44 -14.80
CA MET A 1 14.91 -1.86 -13.38
C MET A 1 15.19 -0.60 -12.57
N GLY A 2 14.23 -0.14 -11.77
CA GLY A 2 14.46 0.99 -10.86
C GLY A 2 15.28 0.55 -9.64
N PRO A 3 15.84 1.48 -8.84
CA PRO A 3 16.74 1.22 -7.71
C PRO A 3 16.07 0.54 -6.49
N TYR A 4 14.91 -0.09 -6.69
CA TYR A 4 14.01 -0.55 -5.65
C TYR A 4 13.56 -1.98 -5.95
N SER A 5 13.85 -2.91 -5.04
CA SER A 5 13.32 -4.28 -5.10
C SER A 5 12.22 -4.47 -4.06
N CYS A 6 11.01 -4.81 -4.52
CA CYS A 6 9.90 -5.21 -3.66
C CYS A 6 10.20 -6.59 -3.08
N GLY A 7 10.24 -6.70 -1.75
CA GLY A 7 10.50 -7.94 -1.04
C GLY A 7 9.24 -8.78 -0.81
N ASP A 8 9.31 -9.62 0.21
CA ASP A 8 8.24 -10.52 0.64
C ASP A 8 7.08 -9.73 1.29
N LEU A 9 5.86 -10.25 1.13
CA LEU A 9 4.63 -9.70 1.67
C LEU A 9 4.03 -10.69 2.67
N TYR A 10 3.73 -10.22 3.88
CA TYR A 10 3.26 -11.03 5.00
C TYR A 10 1.90 -10.55 5.51
N ARG A 11 1.09 -11.48 5.99
CA ARG A 11 -0.12 -11.17 6.78
C ARG A 11 0.25 -11.12 8.25
N GLY A 12 -0.13 -10.05 8.94
CA GLY A 12 0.17 -9.83 10.36
C GLY A 12 -1.01 -9.28 11.15
N LYS A 13 -0.76 -9.06 12.45
CA LYS A 13 -1.65 -8.35 13.37
C LYS A 13 -0.93 -7.14 13.96
N LEU A 14 -1.61 -5.99 13.97
CA LEU A 14 -1.15 -4.76 14.60
C LEU A 14 -2.01 -4.47 15.83
N THR A 15 -1.38 -4.50 17.00
CA THR A 15 -2.03 -4.15 18.28
C THR A 15 -1.85 -2.65 18.53
N LYS A 16 -2.97 -1.91 18.52
CA LYS A 16 -2.96 -0.44 18.68
C LYS A 16 -3.12 -0.04 20.16
N GLY A 17 -2.00 0.06 20.87
CA GLY A 17 -1.94 0.65 22.22
C GLY A 17 -2.92 0.05 23.24
N ILE A 18 -3.29 0.85 24.25
CA ILE A 18 -4.05 0.44 25.46
C ILE A 18 -5.47 -0.09 25.14
N LEU A 19 -5.98 0.09 23.91
CA LEU A 19 -7.35 -0.28 23.54
C LEU A 19 -7.52 -1.73 23.04
N ASN A 20 -6.47 -2.58 23.06
CA ASN A 20 -6.53 -4.04 22.83
C ASN A 20 -7.37 -4.52 21.63
N LYS A 21 -7.46 -3.73 20.55
CA LYS A 21 -8.07 -4.20 19.29
C LYS A 21 -6.97 -4.51 18.27
N ASP A 22 -6.82 -5.79 17.99
CA ASP A 22 -5.98 -6.28 16.91
C ASP A 22 -6.58 -5.88 15.56
N VAL A 23 -5.75 -5.30 14.70
CA VAL A 23 -6.09 -5.02 13.31
C VAL A 23 -5.27 -5.96 12.42
N THR A 24 -5.93 -6.63 11.47
CA THR A 24 -5.21 -7.43 10.47
C THR A 24 -4.51 -6.49 9.50
N VAL A 25 -3.22 -6.72 9.25
CA VAL A 25 -2.37 -5.87 8.42
C VAL A 25 -1.60 -6.68 7.38
N ALA A 26 -1.25 -6.01 6.30
CA ALA A 26 -0.26 -6.47 5.33
C ALA A 26 1.09 -5.82 5.67
N VAL A 27 2.15 -6.62 5.79
CA VAL A 27 3.51 -6.17 6.10
C VAL A 27 4.39 -6.49 4.90
N GLU A 28 4.85 -5.46 4.23
CA GLU A 28 5.67 -5.57 3.03
C GLU A 28 7.12 -5.21 3.37
N THR A 29 8.05 -6.04 2.91
CA THR A 29 9.48 -5.78 3.09
C THR A 29 10.02 -4.99 1.90
N PHE A 30 10.80 -3.96 2.22
CA PHE A 30 11.50 -3.12 1.25
C PHE A 30 13.00 -3.22 1.52
N ARG A 31 13.73 -3.78 0.55
CA ARG A 31 15.18 -3.98 0.59
C ARG A 31 15.83 -2.99 -0.40
N PRO A 32 16.39 -1.87 0.09
CA PRO A 32 17.20 -1.03 -0.78
C PRO A 32 18.50 -1.77 -1.12
N GLU A 33 18.93 -1.69 -2.39
CA GLU A 33 20.16 -2.37 -2.87
C GLU A 33 21.42 -1.88 -2.13
N THR A 34 21.40 -0.62 -1.72
CA THR A 34 22.42 0.02 -0.90
C THR A 34 21.79 0.64 0.35
N ARG A 35 22.57 0.91 1.39
CA ARG A 35 22.06 1.70 2.52
C ARG A 35 21.58 3.05 1.98
N MET A 36 20.33 3.41 2.25
CA MET A 36 19.84 4.74 1.92
C MET A 36 20.72 5.80 2.57
N ASP A 37 21.18 6.73 1.76
CA ASP A 37 21.82 7.93 2.25
C ASP A 37 20.84 8.75 3.11
N PRO A 38 21.34 9.65 3.97
CA PRO A 38 20.50 10.44 4.86
C PRO A 38 19.40 11.24 4.15
N ASP A 39 19.69 11.80 2.97
CA ASP A 39 18.75 12.64 2.22
C ASP A 39 17.62 11.80 1.63
N SER A 40 17.94 10.65 1.04
CA SER A 40 16.96 9.67 0.57
C SER A 40 16.07 9.16 1.72
N LYS A 41 16.64 8.93 2.91
CA LYS A 41 15.86 8.53 4.09
C LYS A 41 14.90 9.64 4.54
N ILE A 42 15.36 10.90 4.55
CA ILE A 42 14.52 12.05 4.91
C ILE A 42 13.37 12.19 3.92
N LYS A 43 13.66 12.06 2.61
CA LYS A 43 12.64 12.10 1.56
C LYS A 43 11.60 10.98 1.74
N PHE A 44 12.05 9.74 1.94
CA PHE A 44 11.16 8.60 2.19
C PHE A 44 10.26 8.81 3.41
N LEU A 45 10.81 9.31 4.52
CA LEU A 45 10.02 9.59 5.73
C LEU A 45 9.02 10.73 5.52
N ARG A 46 9.38 11.75 4.76
CA ARG A 46 8.47 12.85 4.41
C ARG A 46 7.27 12.35 3.59
N GLU A 47 7.53 11.56 2.55
CA GLU A 47 6.50 10.96 1.70
C GLU A 47 5.64 9.97 2.51
N SER A 48 6.25 9.16 3.37
CA SER A 48 5.54 8.25 4.27
C SER A 48 4.60 9.00 5.22
N ASN A 49 5.01 10.15 5.76
CA ASN A 49 4.16 10.96 6.63
C ASN A 49 2.93 11.52 5.90
N GLN A 50 3.07 11.91 4.63
CA GLN A 50 1.92 12.32 3.81
C GLN A 50 0.96 11.13 3.62
N MET A 51 1.49 9.95 3.30
CA MET A 51 0.67 8.74 3.15
C MET A 51 -0.02 8.30 4.45
N LEU A 52 0.61 8.50 5.61
CA LEU A 52 0.02 8.19 6.92
C LEU A 52 -1.21 9.03 7.24
N ALA A 53 -1.28 10.26 6.73
CA ALA A 53 -2.41 11.14 6.93
C ALA A 53 -3.63 10.76 6.06
N LEU A 54 -3.43 10.00 4.99
CA LEU A 54 -4.48 9.61 4.06
C LEU A 54 -5.50 8.68 4.73
N LYS A 55 -6.78 9.03 4.59
CA LYS A 55 -7.89 8.22 5.12
C LYS A 55 -9.08 8.31 4.20
N HIS A 56 -9.18 7.36 3.28
CA HIS A 56 -10.30 7.25 2.36
C HIS A 56 -10.66 5.78 2.12
N LYS A 57 -11.96 5.48 2.00
CA LYS A 57 -12.47 4.09 1.84
C LYS A 57 -11.98 3.38 0.58
N ASN A 58 -11.53 4.13 -0.43
CA ASN A 58 -11.01 3.61 -1.70
C ASN A 58 -9.50 3.78 -1.85
N VAL A 59 -8.78 4.03 -0.75
CA VAL A 59 -7.32 4.14 -0.71
C VAL A 59 -6.81 3.25 0.42
N ILE A 60 -5.87 2.34 0.11
CA ILE A 60 -5.26 1.45 1.11
C ILE A 60 -4.59 2.29 2.18
N ARG A 61 -5.01 2.09 3.44
CA ARG A 61 -4.48 2.85 4.55
C ARG A 61 -3.07 2.41 4.91
N LEU A 62 -2.15 3.36 5.02
CA LEU A 62 -0.84 3.15 5.65
C LEU A 62 -0.99 3.26 7.17
N TYR A 63 -0.47 2.28 7.90
CA TYR A 63 -0.43 2.32 9.37
C TYR A 63 0.92 2.76 9.90
N GLY A 64 2.01 2.46 9.19
CA GLY A 64 3.36 2.80 9.64
C GLY A 64 4.44 2.32 8.69
N VAL A 65 5.64 2.89 8.87
CA VAL A 65 6.88 2.40 8.26
C VAL A 65 7.92 2.16 9.36
N CYS A 66 8.62 1.04 9.30
CA CYS A 66 9.70 0.71 10.23
C CYS A 66 11.04 0.88 9.50
N THR A 67 11.76 1.95 9.80
CA THR A 67 13.03 2.30 9.13
C THR A 67 14.26 2.18 10.05
N GLN A 68 14.08 1.64 11.26
CA GLN A 68 15.15 1.55 12.26
C GLN A 68 16.14 0.41 11.93
N LYS A 69 15.66 -0.64 11.27
CA LYS A 69 16.46 -1.80 10.84
C LYS A 69 16.08 -2.16 9.40
N LEU A 70 17.00 -2.81 8.69
CA LEU A 70 16.70 -3.45 7.40
C LEU A 70 16.17 -4.88 7.63
N PRO A 71 15.30 -5.40 6.74
CA PRO A 71 14.62 -4.66 5.67
C PRO A 71 13.65 -3.62 6.25
N ILE A 72 13.37 -2.56 5.50
CA ILE A 72 12.32 -1.60 5.87
C ILE A 72 10.98 -2.33 5.80
N LEU A 73 10.12 -2.09 6.78
CA LEU A 73 8.79 -2.69 6.81
C LEU A 73 7.75 -1.61 6.53
N ILE A 74 6.83 -1.89 5.62
CA ILE A 74 5.67 -1.05 5.33
C ILE A 74 4.45 -1.78 5.84
N VAL A 75 3.77 -1.18 6.82
CA VAL A 75 2.59 -1.78 7.46
C VAL A 75 1.35 -1.07 6.92
N ARG A 76 0.52 -1.81 6.18
CA ARG A 76 -0.68 -1.28 5.51
C ARG A 76 -1.92 -2.11 5.81
N GLU A 77 -3.06 -1.58 5.42
CA GLU A 77 -4.33 -2.30 5.45
C GLU A 77 -4.24 -3.60 4.67
N PHE A 78 -4.74 -4.68 5.28
CA PHE A 78 -4.87 -5.96 4.62
C PHE A 78 -6.10 -5.95 3.71
N ALA A 79 -5.88 -6.12 2.40
CA ALA A 79 -6.94 -6.24 1.41
C ALA A 79 -7.17 -7.72 1.08
N PRO A 80 -8.19 -8.39 1.65
CA PRO A 80 -8.39 -9.84 1.49
C PRO A 80 -8.72 -10.28 0.06
N GLY A 81 -9.13 -9.34 -0.81
CA GLY A 81 -9.43 -9.60 -2.21
C GLY A 81 -8.23 -9.45 -3.15
N GLY A 82 -7.05 -9.13 -2.61
CA GLY A 82 -5.82 -8.96 -3.36
C GLY A 82 -5.87 -7.96 -4.49
N SER A 83 -5.02 -8.20 -5.49
CA SER A 83 -4.90 -7.36 -6.68
C SER A 83 -6.14 -7.51 -7.56
N LEU A 84 -6.76 -6.38 -7.91
CA LEU A 84 -7.87 -6.36 -8.88
C LEU A 84 -7.43 -6.92 -10.24
N LEU A 85 -6.16 -6.72 -10.63
CA LEU A 85 -5.62 -7.25 -11.88
C LEU A 85 -5.58 -8.77 -11.86
N ASP A 86 -5.06 -9.37 -10.78
CA ASP A 86 -4.97 -10.83 -10.66
C ASP A 86 -6.37 -11.42 -10.57
N ARG A 87 -7.28 -10.75 -9.83
CA ARG A 87 -8.68 -11.14 -9.80
C ARG A 87 -9.27 -11.16 -11.21
N ILE A 88 -9.09 -10.11 -12.00
CA ILE A 88 -9.63 -10.06 -13.37
C ILE A 88 -9.02 -11.14 -14.26
N ARG A 89 -7.73 -11.44 -14.12
CA ARG A 89 -7.03 -12.46 -14.92
C ARG A 89 -7.44 -13.89 -14.58
N ASN A 90 -7.79 -14.16 -13.32
CA ASN A 90 -8.11 -15.50 -12.82
C ASN A 90 -9.61 -15.80 -12.81
N LEU A 91 -10.45 -14.92 -13.36
CA LEU A 91 -11.89 -15.15 -13.44
C LEU A 91 -12.22 -16.16 -14.54
N GLU A 92 -12.92 -17.24 -14.17
CA GLU A 92 -13.51 -18.18 -15.13
C GLU A 92 -14.59 -17.52 -15.99
N VAL A 93 -15.32 -16.56 -15.39
CA VAL A 93 -16.38 -15.79 -16.05
C VAL A 93 -16.06 -14.31 -15.95
N ALA A 94 -16.11 -13.62 -17.10
CA ALA A 94 -15.86 -12.19 -17.16
C ALA A 94 -16.78 -11.38 -16.23
N LEU A 95 -16.24 -10.30 -15.65
CA LEU A 95 -17.02 -9.38 -14.83
C LEU A 95 -18.23 -8.82 -15.60
N SER A 96 -19.36 -8.70 -14.89
CA SER A 96 -20.53 -7.99 -15.39
C SER A 96 -20.20 -6.51 -15.68
N LEU A 97 -21.00 -5.87 -16.53
CA LEU A 97 -20.84 -4.43 -16.78
C LEU A 97 -21.02 -3.61 -15.49
N GLU A 98 -21.95 -4.03 -14.62
CA GLU A 98 -22.22 -3.38 -13.34
C GLU A 98 -20.99 -3.44 -12.42
N ASP A 99 -20.34 -4.61 -12.29
CA ASP A 99 -19.13 -4.76 -11.49
C ASP A 99 -18.00 -3.88 -12.02
N LYS A 100 -17.81 -3.85 -13.34
CA LYS A 100 -16.81 -2.98 -14.00
C LYS A 100 -17.06 -1.52 -13.66
N GLN A 101 -18.30 -1.04 -13.80
CA GLN A 101 -18.67 0.33 -13.46
C GLN A 101 -18.43 0.64 -11.99
N ARG A 102 -18.75 -0.31 -11.09
CA ARG A 102 -18.50 -0.16 -9.65
C ARG A 102 -17.01 -0.02 -9.35
N TYR A 103 -16.15 -0.86 -9.92
CA TYR A 103 -14.70 -0.76 -9.75
C TYR A 103 -14.16 0.56 -10.29
N CYS A 104 -14.54 0.96 -11.51
CA CYS A 104 -14.13 2.22 -12.10
C CYS A 104 -14.51 3.41 -11.21
N ARG A 105 -15.73 3.43 -10.67
CA ARG A 105 -16.20 4.49 -9.77
C ARG A 105 -15.39 4.55 -8.48
N HIS A 106 -15.12 3.40 -7.85
CA HIS A 106 -14.30 3.34 -6.64
C HIS A 106 -12.87 3.82 -6.88
N ILE A 107 -12.26 3.43 -8.00
CA ILE A 107 -10.93 3.89 -8.40
C ILE A 107 -10.96 5.40 -8.61
N ALA A 108 -11.95 5.92 -9.34
CA ALA A 108 -12.09 7.35 -9.59
C ALA A 108 -12.18 8.16 -8.27
N TYR A 109 -13.00 7.73 -7.31
CA TYR A 109 -13.07 8.39 -5.99
C TYR A 109 -11.76 8.34 -5.21
N GLY A 110 -11.03 7.21 -5.28
CA GLY A 110 -9.72 7.11 -4.67
C GLY A 110 -8.71 8.07 -5.31
N MET A 111 -8.70 8.15 -6.64
CA MET A 111 -7.80 9.01 -7.40
C MET A 111 -8.12 10.49 -7.21
N GLU A 112 -9.40 10.87 -7.17
CA GLU A 112 -9.84 12.23 -6.86
C GLU A 112 -9.33 12.67 -5.49
N TYR A 113 -9.50 11.82 -4.47
CA TYR A 113 -8.99 12.08 -3.13
C TYR A 113 -7.46 12.26 -3.11
N LEU A 114 -6.72 11.34 -3.72
CA LEU A 114 -5.25 11.42 -3.79
C LEU A 114 -4.75 12.69 -4.49
N SER A 115 -5.42 13.08 -5.58
CA SER A 115 -5.11 14.29 -6.33
C SER A 115 -5.26 15.55 -5.47
N ASN A 116 -6.36 15.63 -4.70
CA ASN A 116 -6.64 16.76 -3.82
C ASN A 116 -5.62 16.87 -2.67
N GLU A 117 -5.16 15.74 -2.14
CA GLU A 117 -4.14 15.68 -1.08
C GLU A 117 -2.70 15.92 -1.62
N ARG A 118 -2.53 16.10 -2.93
CA ARG A 118 -1.24 16.32 -3.61
C ARG A 118 -0.18 15.27 -3.25
N VAL A 119 -0.61 14.04 -2.98
CA VAL A 119 0.30 12.96 -2.63
C VAL A 119 0.84 12.34 -3.91
N HIS A 120 2.13 12.56 -4.14
CA HIS A 120 2.87 11.73 -5.08
C HIS A 120 3.13 10.40 -4.40
N PHE A 121 2.40 9.37 -4.80
CA PHE A 121 2.76 8.00 -4.52
C PHE A 121 4.11 7.76 -5.23
N PRO A 122 5.23 7.58 -4.52
CA PRO A 122 6.54 7.44 -5.17
C PRO A 122 6.55 6.08 -5.84
N ASP A 123 6.18 6.04 -7.13
CA ASP A 123 6.20 4.89 -8.02
C ASP A 123 6.06 3.53 -7.32
N LEU A 124 4.88 3.30 -6.75
CA LEU A 124 4.50 2.02 -6.14
C LEU A 124 3.78 1.14 -7.16
N SER A 125 4.16 1.23 -8.44
CA SER A 125 3.81 0.25 -9.47
C SER A 125 4.21 -1.18 -9.08
N HIS A 126 5.00 -1.34 -8.02
CA HIS A 126 5.36 -2.61 -7.38
C HIS A 126 4.44 -3.09 -6.24
N ILE A 127 3.51 -2.27 -5.75
CA ILE A 127 2.54 -2.67 -4.69
C ILE A 127 1.39 -3.54 -5.23
N SER A 128 1.37 -3.79 -6.54
CA SER A 128 0.40 -4.67 -7.18
C SER A 128 0.60 -6.15 -6.85
N ARG A 129 1.53 -6.53 -5.97
CA ARG A 129 1.70 -7.94 -5.59
C ARG A 129 0.61 -8.33 -4.59
N PRO A 130 -0.15 -9.39 -4.90
CA PRO A 130 -1.32 -9.78 -4.13
C PRO A 130 -0.95 -10.27 -2.72
N LEU A 131 -1.84 -10.00 -1.77
CA LEU A 131 -2.24 -10.96 -0.74
C LEU A 131 -3.65 -11.42 -1.07
#